data_AF-A1KXN2-F1
#
_entry.id   AF-A1KXN2-F1
#
_cell.length_a   1.000
_cell.length_b   1.000
_cell.length_c   1.000
_cell.angle_alpha   90.00
_cell.angle_beta   90.00
_cell.angle_gamma   90.00
#
_symmetry.space_group_name_H-M   'P 1'
#
loop_
_entity.id
_entity.type
_entity.pdbx_description
1 polymer ?
#
loop_
_entity_poly.entity_id
_entity_poly.type
_entity_poly.pdbx_seq_one_letter_code
_entity_poly.pdbx_strand_id
1 'polypeptide(L)' 'FGDATAILQNCNIYARKPMSGQKNTVTAQSRKDPNENTGFVIQSSTVATAAET' A
#
# COMPACT_ATOMS: atom_id res chain seq x y z
N PHE A 1 4.90 1.11 -4.14
CA PHE A 1 4.37 1.53 -5.46
C PHE A 1 5.11 0.76 -6.54
N GLY A 2 4.62 0.77 -7.78
CA GLY A 2 5.25 0.11 -8.92
C GLY A 2 4.42 -1.05 -9.47
N ASP A 3 5.07 -1.92 -10.24
CA ASP A 3 4.42 -2.96 -11.04
C ASP A 3 5.04 -4.35 -10.80
N ALA A 4 5.37 -4.67 -9.56
CA ALA A 4 5.86 -6.00 -9.21
C ALA A 4 4.71 -6.95 -8.85
N THR A 5 5.01 -8.25 -8.85
CA THR A 5 4.19 -9.27 -8.18
C THR A 5 4.67 -9.40 -6.74
N ALA A 6 3.91 -8.89 -5.77
CA ALA A 6 4.32 -8.90 -4.36
C ALA A 6 3.15 -9.19 -3.42
N ILE A 7 3.44 -9.96 -2.36
CA ILE A 7 2.51 -10.28 -1.28
C ILE A 7 3.06 -9.72 0.03
N LEU A 8 2.26 -8.91 0.70
CA LEU A 8 2.49 -8.48 2.07
C LEU A 8 1.54 -9.28 2.96
N GLN A 9 2.09 -10.28 3.65
CA GLN A 9 1.33 -11.19 4.50
C GLN A 9 1.72 -10.99 5.97
N ASN A 10 0.72 -10.92 6.86
CA ASN A 10 0.93 -10.77 8.31
C ASN A 10 1.78 -9.53 8.68
N CYS A 11 1.61 -8.45 7.93
CA CYS A 11 2.34 -7.21 8.11
C CYS A 11 1.52 -6.16 8.89
N ASN A 12 2.22 -5.20 9.49
CA ASN A 12 1.61 -3.98 10.03
C ASN A 12 2.03 -2.78 9.15
N ILE A 13 1.04 -2.10 8.57
CA ILE A 13 1.23 -0.99 7.64
C ILE A 13 0.61 0.25 8.28
N TYR A 14 1.45 1.19 8.73
CA TYR A 14 0.99 2.39 9.43
C TYR A 14 1.16 3.64 8.57
N ALA A 15 0.04 4.31 8.29
CA ALA A 15 0.02 5.61 7.62
C ALA A 15 0.28 6.73 8.64
N ARG A 16 1.28 7.57 8.40
CA ARG A 16 1.58 8.74 9.24
C ARG A 16 0.68 9.92 8.88
N LYS A 17 0.60 10.93 9.77
CA LYS A 17 -0.12 12.17 9.50
C LYS A 17 0.44 12.84 8.22
N PRO A 18 -0.38 13.09 7.19
CA PRO A 18 0.06 13.79 6.01
C PRO A 18 0.16 15.30 6.28
N MET A 19 0.75 16.06 5.36
CA MET A 19 0.72 17.52 5.45
C MET A 19 -0.72 18.05 5.26
N SER A 20 -0.96 19.31 5.65
CA SER A 20 -2.26 19.95 5.43
C SER A 20 -2.68 19.88 3.96
N GLY A 21 -3.93 19.47 3.72
CA GLY A 21 -4.50 19.30 2.38
C GLY A 21 -4.06 18.04 1.63
N GLN A 22 -3.15 17.23 2.18
CA GLN A 22 -2.71 15.97 1.56
C GLN A 22 -3.52 14.75 2.05
N LYS A 23 -3.47 13.67 1.26
CA LYS A 23 -4.06 12.37 1.57
C LYS A 23 -2.98 11.30 1.56
N ASN A 24 -3.13 10.30 2.43
CA ASN A 24 -2.29 9.11 2.40
C ASN A 24 -2.75 8.15 1.29
N THR A 25 -1.79 7.53 0.61
CA THR A 25 -2.03 6.47 -0.37
C THR A 25 -1.18 5.27 0.00
N VAL A 26 -1.82 4.16 0.36
CA VAL A 26 -1.13 2.95 0.83
C VAL A 26 -0.40 2.24 -0.32
N THR A 27 -1.08 2.11 -1.46
CA THR A 27 -0.51 1.49 -2.67
C THR A 27 -0.78 2.36 -3.89
N ALA A 28 0.21 2.46 -4.77
CA ALA A 28 0.07 2.95 -6.13
C ALA A 28 0.61 1.85 -7.07
N GLN A 29 -0.28 0.91 -7.42
CA GLN A 29 0.00 -0.18 -8.35
C GLN A 29 -0.06 0.39 -9.77
N SER A 30 0.88 0.02 -10.64
CA SER A 30 1.04 0.63 -11.97
C SER A 30 1.02 -0.37 -13.13
N ARG A 31 0.18 -1.41 -13.05
CA ARG A 31 -0.08 -2.33 -14.17
C ARG A 31 -0.72 -1.56 -15.32
N LYS A 32 -0.15 -1.66 -16.51
CA LYS A 32 -0.65 -0.94 -17.70
C LYS A 32 -1.26 -1.88 -18.72
N ASP A 33 -0.73 -3.09 -18.84
CA ASP A 33 -1.28 -4.12 -19.71
C ASP A 33 -2.10 -5.11 -18.87
N PRO A 34 -3.37 -5.40 -19.22
CA PRO A 34 -4.17 -6.40 -18.51
C PRO A 34 -3.57 -7.82 -18.54
N ASN A 35 -2.63 -8.10 -19.44
CA ASN A 35 -1.92 -9.38 -19.56
C ASN A 35 -0.67 -9.46 -18.67
N GLU A 36 -0.29 -8.39 -17.97
CA GLU A 36 0.79 -8.43 -16.98
C GLU A 36 0.31 -9.16 -15.71
N ASN A 37 1.11 -10.16 -15.29
CA ASN A 37 0.86 -10.97 -14.09
C ASN A 37 1.35 -10.30 -12.80
N THR A 38 1.18 -8.97 -12.71
CA THR A 38 1.68 -8.11 -11.65
C THR A 38 0.55 -7.66 -10.73
N GLY A 39 0.90 -7.27 -9.51
CA GLY A 39 -0.07 -6.86 -8.51
C GLY A 39 0.49 -6.92 -7.10
N PHE A 40 -0.08 -6.08 -6.23
CA PHE A 40 0.19 -6.12 -4.81
C PHE A 40 -0.99 -6.76 -4.09
N VAL A 41 -0.72 -7.80 -3.30
CA VAL A 41 -1.70 -8.43 -2.42
C VAL A 41 -1.33 -8.10 -0.98
N ILE A 42 -2.29 -7.58 -0.22
CA ILE A 42 -2.18 -7.35 1.22
C ILE A 42 -3.11 -8.34 1.90
N GLN A 43 -2.56 -9.35 2.56
CA GLN A 43 -3.32 -10.45 3.15
C GLN A 43 -3.02 -10.58 4.65
N SER A 44 -4.06 -10.82 5.45
CA SER A 44 -3.94 -11.03 6.90
C SER A 44 -3.09 -9.97 7.61
N SER A 45 -3.14 -8.73 7.12
CA SER A 45 -2.29 -7.62 7.55
C SER A 45 -3.15 -6.52 8.16
N THR A 46 -2.53 -5.69 9.01
CA THR A 46 -3.16 -4.51 9.60
C THR A 46 -2.79 -3.28 8.79
N VAL A 47 -3.79 -2.49 8.39
CA VAL A 47 -3.59 -1.15 7.82
C VAL A 47 -4.25 -0.14 8.75
N ALA A 48 -3.44 0.74 9.35
CA ALA A 48 -3.93 1.67 10.37
C ALA A 48 -3.16 3.00 10.34
N THR A 49 -3.59 3.97 11.14
CA THR A 49 -2.83 5.20 11.39
C THR A 49 -1.71 4.96 12.39
N ALA A 50 -0.55 5.57 12.19
CA ALA A 50 0.48 5.63 13.22
C ALA A 50 -0.02 6.47 14.41
N ALA A 51 0.42 6.12 15.63
CA ALA A 51 0.19 6.97 16.79
C ALA A 51 0.86 8.34 16.58
N GLU A 52 0.23 9.42 17.06
CA GLU A 52 0.88 10.73 17.12
C GLU A 52 1.93 10.69 18.25
N THR A 53 3.20 10.95 17.90
CA THR A 53 4.31 11.13 18.84
C THR A 53 4.52 12.59 19.14
#